data_AF-A0A6I4RBF3-F1
#
_entry.id   AF-A0A6I4RBF3-F1
#
_cell.length_a   1.000
_cell.length_b   1.000
_cell.length_c   1.000
_cell.angle_alpha   90.00
_cell.angle_beta   90.00
_cell.angle_gamma   90.00
#
_symmetry.space_group_name_H-M   'P 1'
#
loop_
_entity.id
_entity.type
_entity.pdbx_description
1 polymer ?
#
loop_
_entity_poly.entity_id
_entity_poly.type
_entity_poly.pdbx_seq_one_letter_code
_entity_poly.pdbx_strand_id
1 'polypeptide(L)'
;MTRNDYITQLQKYLKRLPAEDYQDAMEHFNEYFDEAGLENEAQVIAELGSPKQAAREILNQLYDKKTEMGTATAKNTILIVILSILAAPLAFPLALTLLALFLTAIILVFSFLLVLASIWISAIALGIGFIFTAFQVLSIAWSSSLLFIGLGLAAITLGLLGTQMTIILGKKTVLALIHLMQEKVIRRNRYEII
;
A
#
# COMPACT_ATOMS: atom_id res chain seq x y z
N MET A 1 25.17 31.91 -38.18
CA MET A 1 23.70 31.92 -38.43
C MET A 1 23.23 33.34 -38.30
N THR A 2 22.17 33.73 -39.01
CA THR A 2 21.49 35.03 -38.80
C THR A 2 20.34 34.84 -37.81
N ARG A 3 19.89 35.91 -37.15
CA ARG A 3 18.72 35.90 -36.24
C ARG A 3 17.52 35.16 -36.86
N ASN A 4 17.21 35.47 -38.11
CA ASN A 4 16.04 34.93 -38.80
C ASN A 4 16.12 33.41 -39.01
N ASP A 5 17.33 32.88 -39.24
CA ASP A 5 17.56 31.44 -39.38
C ASP A 5 17.46 30.72 -38.01
N TYR A 6 17.95 31.36 -36.94
CA TYR A 6 17.84 30.84 -35.57
C TYR A 6 16.38 30.71 -35.12
N ILE A 7 15.59 31.78 -35.29
CA ILE A 7 14.17 31.84 -34.94
C ILE A 7 13.35 30.83 -35.75
N THR A 8 13.61 30.71 -37.05
CA THR A 8 12.91 29.73 -37.91
C THR A 8 13.16 28.29 -37.45
N GLN A 9 14.38 27.97 -36.99
CA GLN A 9 14.68 26.65 -36.45
C GLN A 9 14.04 26.44 -35.07
N LEU A 10 14.05 27.44 -34.20
CA LEU A 10 13.42 27.40 -32.88
C LEU A 10 11.91 27.11 -33.00
N GLN A 11 11.23 27.79 -33.93
CA GLN A 11 9.81 27.56 -34.24
C GLN A 11 9.50 26.10 -34.61
N LYS A 12 10.37 25.44 -35.40
CA LYS A 12 10.19 24.04 -35.79
C LYS A 12 10.24 23.10 -34.58
N TYR A 13 11.10 23.38 -33.61
CA TYR A 13 11.22 22.56 -32.40
C TYR A 13 10.11 22.85 -31.40
N LEU A 14 9.64 24.10 -31.31
CA LEU A 14 8.58 24.52 -30.39
C LEU A 14 7.14 24.29 -30.90
N LYS A 15 6.95 23.89 -32.17
CA LYS A 15 5.61 23.61 -32.74
C LYS A 15 4.78 22.57 -31.97
N ARG A 16 5.42 21.76 -31.12
CA ARG A 16 4.77 20.74 -30.28
C ARG A 16 4.17 21.30 -28.98
N LEU A 17 4.42 22.57 -28.64
CA LEU A 17 3.87 23.21 -27.45
C LEU A 17 2.39 23.60 -27.65
N PRO A 18 1.63 23.76 -26.56
CA PRO A 18 0.35 24.45 -26.56
C PRO A 18 0.47 25.86 -27.15
N ALA A 19 -0.60 26.36 -27.76
CA ALA A 19 -0.58 27.64 -28.46
C ALA A 19 -0.19 28.84 -27.57
N GLU A 20 -0.56 28.81 -26.29
CA GLU A 20 -0.22 29.86 -25.31
C GLU A 20 1.28 29.89 -25.00
N ASP A 21 1.86 28.75 -24.59
CA ASP A 21 3.27 28.64 -24.24
C ASP A 21 4.18 28.88 -25.46
N TYR A 22 3.71 28.50 -26.66
CA TYR A 22 4.41 28.77 -27.90
C TYR A 22 4.52 30.26 -28.20
N GLN A 23 3.44 31.03 -28.03
CA GLN A 23 3.45 32.46 -28.30
C GLN A 23 4.35 33.20 -27.31
N ASP A 24 4.20 32.89 -26.03
CA ASP A 24 4.98 33.49 -24.94
C ASP A 24 6.49 33.26 -25.12
N ALA A 25 6.88 32.01 -25.43
CA ALA A 25 8.28 31.69 -25.70
C ALA A 25 8.82 32.41 -26.95
N MET A 26 8.03 32.51 -28.02
CA MET A 26 8.48 33.19 -29.25
C MET A 26 8.61 34.71 -29.06
N GLU A 27 7.72 35.33 -28.29
CA GLU A 27 7.74 36.75 -27.97
C GLU A 27 8.99 37.10 -27.16
N HIS A 28 9.25 36.35 -26.07
CA HIS A 28 10.42 36.53 -25.23
C HIS A 28 11.76 36.47 -26.00
N PHE A 29 11.91 35.48 -26.89
CA PHE A 29 13.13 35.38 -27.69
C PHE A 29 13.23 36.52 -28.71
N ASN A 30 12.13 36.95 -29.32
CA ASN A 30 12.16 38.06 -30.26
C ASN A 30 12.56 39.37 -29.56
N GLU A 31 12.00 39.65 -28.38
CA GLU A 31 12.38 40.80 -27.55
C GLU A 31 13.87 40.76 -27.20
N TYR A 32 14.38 39.60 -26.78
CA TYR A 32 15.80 39.43 -26.45
C TYR A 32 16.74 39.72 -27.63
N PHE A 33 16.35 39.32 -28.84
CA PHE A 33 17.10 39.66 -30.06
C PHE A 33 16.92 41.12 -30.50
N ASP A 34 15.78 41.75 -30.20
CA ASP A 34 15.54 43.17 -30.49
C ASP A 34 16.34 44.09 -29.56
N GLU A 35 16.48 43.73 -28.29
CA GLU A 35 17.28 44.47 -27.30
C GLU A 35 18.79 44.44 -27.61
N ALA A 36 19.28 43.33 -28.14
CA ALA A 36 20.70 43.19 -28.49
C ALA A 36 21.11 44.03 -29.71
N GLY A 37 20.17 44.30 -30.62
CA GLY A 37 20.41 45.05 -31.86
C GLY A 37 21.27 44.29 -32.90
N LEU A 38 21.26 44.81 -34.13
CA LEU A 38 21.94 44.21 -35.30
C LEU A 38 23.45 43.96 -35.09
N GLU A 39 24.10 44.72 -34.19
CA GLU A 39 25.54 44.60 -33.93
C GLU A 39 25.89 43.41 -33.01
N ASN A 40 24.97 42.92 -32.17
CA ASN A 40 25.24 41.87 -31.19
C ASN A 40 24.50 40.54 -31.46
N GLU A 41 23.81 40.39 -32.59
CA GLU A 41 23.08 39.15 -32.93
C GLU A 41 23.96 37.90 -32.88
N ALA A 42 25.22 38.01 -33.33
CA ALA A 42 26.17 36.90 -33.32
C ALA A 42 26.60 36.49 -31.90
N GLN A 43 26.61 37.43 -30.96
CA GLN A 43 26.95 37.19 -29.56
C GLN A 43 25.79 36.54 -28.82
N VAL A 44 24.55 37.01 -29.08
CA VAL A 44 23.32 36.41 -28.54
C VAL A 44 23.15 34.96 -28.97
N ILE A 45 23.44 34.62 -30.23
CA ILE A 45 23.41 33.24 -30.72
C ILE A 45 24.45 32.36 -29.99
N ALA A 46 25.59 32.92 -29.60
CA ALA A 46 26.60 32.20 -28.84
C ALA A 46 26.19 31.97 -27.38
N GLU A 47 25.47 32.93 -26.77
CA GLU A 47 24.97 32.84 -25.39
C GLU A 47 23.77 31.89 -25.25
N LEU A 48 22.82 31.94 -26.20
CA LEU A 48 21.64 31.06 -26.22
C LEU A 48 21.97 29.60 -26.64
N GLY A 49 23.15 29.37 -27.20
CA GLY A 49 23.58 28.06 -27.66
C GLY A 49 22.86 27.61 -28.95
N SER A 50 22.69 26.31 -29.15
CA SER A 50 22.03 25.82 -30.36
C SER A 50 20.49 25.92 -30.26
N PRO A 51 19.76 26.23 -31.37
CA PRO A 51 18.29 26.34 -31.35
C PRO A 51 17.58 25.10 -30.79
N LYS A 52 18.21 23.94 -30.95
CA LYS A 52 17.71 22.65 -30.44
C LYS A 52 17.89 22.50 -28.92
N GLN A 53 18.97 23.05 -28.36
CA GLN A 53 19.21 23.02 -26.91
C GLN A 53 18.25 23.98 -26.21
N ALA A 54 18.15 25.23 -26.69
CA ALA A 54 17.20 26.21 -26.17
C ALA A 54 15.75 25.69 -26.18
N ALA A 55 15.30 25.12 -27.31
CA ALA A 55 13.96 24.53 -27.38
C ALA A 55 13.72 23.40 -26.37
N ARG A 56 14.76 22.59 -26.10
CA ARG A 56 14.66 21.46 -25.20
C ARG A 56 14.64 21.88 -23.74
N GLU A 57 15.35 22.94 -23.41
CA GLU A 57 15.33 23.53 -22.08
C GLU A 57 13.95 24.11 -21.74
N ILE A 58 13.34 24.85 -22.68
CA ILE A 58 11.96 25.37 -22.54
C ILE A 58 10.96 24.20 -22.36
N LEU A 59 11.08 23.16 -23.19
CA LEU A 59 10.23 21.97 -23.09
C LEU A 59 10.35 21.28 -21.74
N ASN A 60 11.56 21.16 -21.20
CA ASN A 60 11.81 20.56 -19.90
C ASN A 60 11.27 21.43 -18.76
N GLN A 61 11.48 22.74 -18.79
CA GLN A 61 10.97 23.66 -17.78
C GLN A 61 9.44 23.66 -17.72
N LEU A 62 8.77 23.62 -18.87
CA LEU A 62 7.31 23.52 -18.94
C LEU A 62 6.81 22.14 -18.48
N TYR A 63 7.57 21.08 -18.77
CA TYR A 63 7.24 19.73 -18.31
C TYR A 63 7.36 19.61 -16.79
N ASP A 64 8.44 20.10 -16.18
CA ASP A 64 8.64 20.10 -14.74
C ASP A 64 7.58 20.93 -14.03
N LYS A 65 7.29 22.14 -14.51
CA LYS A 65 6.21 23.00 -13.99
C LYS A 65 4.85 22.29 -14.02
N LYS A 66 4.56 21.51 -15.08
CA LYS A 66 3.31 20.76 -15.21
C LYS A 66 3.25 19.53 -14.30
N THR A 67 4.39 18.90 -14.06
CA THR A 67 4.52 17.72 -13.20
C THR A 67 4.42 18.11 -11.72
N GLU A 68 4.96 19.26 -11.34
CA GLU A 68 4.80 19.82 -9.99
C GLU A 68 3.39 20.38 -9.74
N MET A 69 2.74 20.97 -10.75
CA MET A 69 1.40 21.55 -10.59
C MET A 69 0.23 20.58 -10.78
N GLY A 70 0.47 19.30 -11.09
CA GLY A 70 -0.59 18.29 -11.20
C GLY A 70 -1.78 18.79 -12.02
N THR A 71 -1.57 19.19 -13.27
CA THR A 71 -2.57 19.95 -14.03
C THR A 71 -3.78 19.07 -14.39
N ALA A 72 -4.76 19.00 -13.50
CA ALA A 72 -6.13 18.78 -13.89
C ALA A 72 -6.55 20.00 -14.72
N THR A 73 -6.81 19.79 -16.02
CA THR A 73 -7.53 20.74 -16.87
C THR A 73 -8.77 21.23 -16.10
N ALA A 74 -9.14 22.51 -16.16
CA ALA A 74 -10.25 23.07 -15.35
C ALA A 74 -11.54 22.22 -15.34
N LYS A 75 -11.85 21.55 -16.46
CA LYS A 75 -12.94 20.57 -16.58
C LYS A 75 -12.76 19.33 -15.69
N ASN A 76 -11.54 18.79 -15.60
CA ASN A 76 -11.17 17.70 -14.71
C ASN A 76 -11.05 18.17 -13.25
N THR A 77 -10.62 19.40 -12.98
CA THR A 77 -10.56 19.95 -11.61
C THR A 77 -11.95 20.04 -11.00
N ILE A 78 -12.91 20.61 -11.73
CA ILE A 78 -14.31 20.70 -11.28
C ILE A 78 -14.90 19.29 -11.10
N LEU A 79 -14.61 18.37 -12.02
CA LEU A 79 -15.06 16.98 -11.92
C LEU A 79 -14.46 16.27 -10.69
N ILE A 80 -13.16 16.44 -10.41
CA ILE A 80 -12.50 15.86 -9.24
C ILE A 80 -13.05 16.46 -7.94
N VAL A 81 -13.34 17.76 -7.91
CA VAL A 81 -13.96 18.41 -6.74
C VAL A 81 -15.36 17.88 -6.48
N ILE A 82 -16.21 17.77 -7.52
CA ILE A 82 -17.55 17.19 -7.40
C ILE A 82 -17.49 15.72 -7.00
N LEU A 83 -16.58 14.95 -7.60
CA LEU A 83 -16.40 13.53 -7.29
C LEU A 83 -15.88 13.35 -5.86
N SER A 84 -15.04 14.25 -5.35
CA SER A 84 -14.53 14.22 -3.97
C SER A 84 -15.63 14.56 -2.95
N ILE A 85 -16.50 15.52 -3.25
CA ILE A 85 -17.66 15.85 -2.40
C ILE A 85 -18.66 14.69 -2.37
N LEU A 86 -18.85 13.98 -3.48
CA LEU A 86 -19.73 12.81 -3.55
C LEU A 86 -19.08 11.53 -2.98
N ALA A 87 -17.76 11.41 -3.09
CA ALA A 87 -17.02 10.29 -2.53
C ALA A 87 -16.84 10.42 -1.00
N ALA A 88 -16.79 11.64 -0.45
CA ALA A 88 -16.69 11.87 0.98
C ALA A 88 -17.77 11.17 1.84
N PRO A 89 -19.09 11.27 1.53
CA PRO A 89 -20.12 10.57 2.27
C PRO A 89 -20.11 9.05 2.06
N LEU A 90 -19.46 8.54 1.01
CA LEU A 90 -19.28 7.11 0.77
C LEU A 90 -18.02 6.55 1.45
N ALA A 91 -16.96 7.36 1.55
CA ALA A 91 -15.70 6.99 2.17
C ALA A 91 -15.86 6.73 3.68
N PHE A 92 -16.69 7.53 4.35
CA PHE A 92 -16.96 7.36 5.79
C PHE A 92 -17.61 6.00 6.15
N PRO A 93 -18.75 5.58 5.54
CA PRO A 93 -19.33 4.26 5.80
C PRO A 93 -18.46 3.12 5.27
N LEU A 94 -17.71 3.29 4.16
CA LEU A 94 -16.75 2.26 3.73
C LEU A 94 -15.61 2.07 4.73
N ALA A 95 -15.05 3.16 5.27
CA ALA A 95 -14.01 3.06 6.29
C ALA A 95 -14.53 2.37 7.55
N LEU A 96 -15.76 2.70 7.98
CA LEU A 96 -16.38 2.10 9.15
C LEU A 96 -16.67 0.60 8.95
N THR A 97 -17.20 0.21 7.79
CA THR A 97 -17.47 -1.21 7.47
C THR A 97 -16.18 -2.02 7.36
N LEU A 98 -15.11 -1.44 6.79
CA LEU A 98 -13.80 -2.10 6.71
C LEU A 98 -13.18 -2.30 8.10
N LEU A 99 -13.31 -1.30 8.98
CA LEU A 99 -12.87 -1.40 10.38
C LEU A 99 -13.67 -2.47 11.14
N ALA A 100 -14.99 -2.46 10.99
CA ALA A 100 -15.87 -3.45 11.61
C ALA A 100 -15.51 -4.87 11.11
N LEU A 101 -15.31 -5.05 9.80
CA LEU A 101 -14.90 -6.33 9.22
C LEU A 101 -13.57 -6.82 9.79
N PHE A 102 -12.59 -5.93 9.93
CA PHE A 102 -11.29 -6.25 10.53
C PHE A 102 -11.44 -6.68 11.99
N LEU A 103 -12.25 -5.95 12.77
CA LEU A 103 -12.52 -6.30 14.16
C LEU A 103 -13.23 -7.66 14.27
N THR A 104 -14.25 -7.91 13.44
CA THR A 104 -14.96 -9.19 13.39
C THR A 104 -14.00 -10.33 13.05
N ALA A 105 -13.08 -10.13 12.10
CA ALA A 105 -12.08 -11.13 11.75
C ALA A 105 -11.16 -11.47 12.94
N ILE A 106 -10.70 -10.48 13.71
CA ILE A 106 -9.89 -10.70 14.91
C ILE A 106 -10.69 -11.49 15.96
N ILE A 107 -11.92 -11.09 16.23
CA ILE A 107 -12.79 -11.77 17.21
C ILE A 107 -13.06 -13.21 16.78
N LEU A 108 -13.27 -13.46 15.48
CA LEU A 108 -13.44 -14.82 14.94
C LEU A 108 -12.23 -15.70 15.19
N VAL A 109 -11.03 -15.21 14.88
CA VAL A 109 -9.78 -15.94 15.12
C VAL A 109 -9.59 -16.21 16.62
N PHE A 110 -9.85 -15.22 17.46
CA PHE A 110 -9.74 -15.35 18.90
C PHE A 110 -10.76 -16.36 19.47
N SER A 111 -12.02 -16.27 19.05
CA SER A 111 -13.09 -17.19 19.42
C SER A 111 -12.77 -18.63 19.01
N PHE A 112 -12.26 -18.81 17.80
CA PHE A 112 -11.82 -20.13 17.30
C PHE A 112 -10.71 -20.73 18.18
N LEU A 113 -9.72 -19.92 18.58
CA LEU A 113 -8.65 -20.37 19.49
C LEU A 113 -9.20 -20.75 20.87
N LEU A 114 -10.16 -19.99 21.41
CA LEU A 114 -10.82 -20.32 22.68
C LEU A 114 -11.61 -21.62 22.61
N VAL A 115 -12.33 -21.87 21.52
CA VAL A 115 -13.06 -23.14 21.33
C VAL A 115 -12.09 -24.31 21.31
N LEU A 116 -10.98 -24.21 20.56
CA LEU A 116 -9.93 -25.23 20.57
C LEU A 116 -9.37 -25.47 21.97
N ALA A 117 -9.04 -24.41 22.69
CA ALA A 117 -8.55 -24.52 24.07
C ALA A 117 -9.57 -25.20 25.00
N SER A 118 -10.85 -24.85 24.87
CA SER A 118 -11.94 -25.43 25.66
C SER A 118 -12.09 -26.94 25.42
N ILE A 119 -11.98 -27.39 24.16
CA ILE A 119 -12.02 -28.82 23.80
C ILE A 119 -10.92 -29.59 24.55
N TRP A 120 -9.71 -29.03 24.60
CA TRP A 120 -8.60 -29.68 25.31
C TRP A 120 -8.79 -29.69 26.82
N ILE A 121 -9.29 -28.60 27.41
CA ILE A 121 -9.62 -28.54 28.84
C ILE A 121 -10.68 -29.58 29.19
N SER A 122 -11.72 -29.72 28.36
CA SER A 122 -12.72 -30.78 28.52
C SER A 122 -12.14 -32.18 28.39
N ALA A 123 -11.21 -32.41 27.45
CA ALA A 123 -10.53 -33.69 27.30
C ALA A 123 -9.72 -34.07 28.55
N ILE A 124 -9.03 -33.10 29.17
CA ILE A 124 -8.31 -33.32 30.43
C ILE A 124 -9.28 -33.61 31.58
N ALA A 125 -10.38 -32.86 31.69
CA ALA A 125 -11.40 -33.08 32.71
C ALA A 125 -12.04 -34.49 32.59
N LEU A 126 -12.34 -34.92 31.36
CA LEU A 126 -12.82 -36.29 31.10
C LEU A 126 -11.78 -37.34 31.48
N GLY A 127 -10.49 -37.09 31.19
CA GLY A 127 -9.42 -37.99 31.58
C GLY A 127 -9.30 -38.16 33.10
N ILE A 128 -9.45 -37.07 33.86
CA ILE A 128 -9.52 -37.11 35.34
C ILE A 128 -10.75 -37.89 35.80
N GLY A 129 -11.90 -37.67 35.16
CA GLY A 129 -13.13 -38.42 35.43
C GLY A 129 -12.95 -39.93 35.26
N PHE A 130 -12.28 -40.37 34.20
CA PHE A 130 -11.97 -41.78 33.96
C PHE A 130 -11.04 -42.39 35.02
N ILE A 131 -10.10 -41.62 35.57
CA ILE A 131 -9.25 -42.09 36.68
C ILE A 131 -10.10 -42.31 37.94
N PHE A 132 -11.06 -41.43 38.21
CA PHE A 132 -11.95 -41.58 39.36
C PHE A 132 -12.89 -42.78 39.22
N THR A 133 -13.47 -42.99 38.03
CA THR A 133 -14.31 -44.17 37.77
C THR A 133 -13.49 -45.46 37.82
N ALA A 134 -12.24 -45.45 37.37
CA ALA A 134 -11.36 -46.60 37.48
C ALA A 134 -11.14 -47.04 38.93
N PHE A 135 -11.04 -46.08 39.86
CA PHE A 135 -10.89 -46.37 41.29
C PHE A 135 -12.15 -47.02 41.88
N GLN A 136 -13.33 -46.59 41.45
CA GLN A 136 -14.61 -47.19 41.89
C GLN A 136 -14.83 -48.60 41.35
N VAL A 137 -14.49 -48.84 40.08
CA VAL A 137 -14.71 -50.14 39.40
C VAL A 137 -13.65 -51.18 39.79
N LEU A 138 -12.59 -50.77 40.50
CA LEU A 138 -11.46 -51.63 40.86
C LEU A 138 -11.90 -52.85 41.69
N SER A 139 -12.90 -52.67 42.54
CA SER A 139 -13.45 -53.74 43.38
C SER A 139 -14.35 -54.72 42.62
N ILE A 140 -14.81 -54.37 41.41
CA ILE A 140 -15.74 -55.19 40.61
C ILE A 140 -14.97 -55.97 39.54
N ALA A 141 -14.10 -55.29 38.79
CA ALA A 141 -13.37 -55.90 37.69
C ALA A 141 -12.02 -55.20 37.44
N TRP A 142 -10.93 -55.91 37.70
CA TRP A 142 -9.56 -55.40 37.55
C TRP A 142 -9.22 -55.01 36.11
N SER A 143 -9.70 -55.77 35.13
CA SER A 143 -9.48 -55.50 33.70
C SER A 143 -10.11 -54.19 33.24
N SER A 144 -11.32 -53.88 33.72
CA SER A 144 -12.03 -52.65 33.36
C SER A 144 -11.35 -51.43 33.95
N SER A 145 -10.85 -51.51 35.19
CA SER A 145 -10.11 -50.41 35.82
C SER A 145 -8.79 -50.09 35.13
N LEU A 146 -8.02 -51.11 34.69
CA LEU A 146 -6.80 -50.86 33.92
C LEU A 146 -7.10 -50.14 32.59
N LEU A 147 -8.19 -50.51 31.93
CA LEU A 147 -8.63 -49.86 30.70
C LEU A 147 -8.97 -48.38 30.96
N PHE A 148 -9.78 -48.08 31.97
CA PHE A 148 -10.16 -46.70 32.30
C PHE A 148 -8.96 -45.83 32.72
N ILE A 149 -7.97 -46.39 33.45
CA ILE A 149 -6.72 -45.69 33.76
C ILE A 149 -5.95 -45.37 32.48
N GLY A 150 -5.81 -46.35 31.58
CA GLY A 150 -5.16 -46.16 30.28
C GLY A 150 -5.84 -45.09 29.43
N LEU A 151 -7.18 -45.12 29.37
CA LEU A 151 -7.97 -44.12 28.64
C LEU A 151 -7.85 -42.73 29.28
N GLY A 152 -7.84 -42.65 30.61
CA GLY A 152 -7.66 -41.42 31.36
C GLY A 152 -6.30 -40.77 31.11
N LEU A 153 -5.21 -41.54 31.20
CA LEU A 153 -3.87 -41.05 30.86
C LEU A 153 -3.75 -40.64 29.39
N ALA A 154 -4.31 -41.42 28.46
CA ALA A 154 -4.32 -41.08 27.03
C ALA A 154 -5.07 -39.77 26.78
N ALA A 155 -6.23 -39.57 27.41
CA ALA A 155 -6.99 -38.32 27.29
C ALA A 155 -6.25 -37.11 27.86
N ILE A 156 -5.59 -37.25 29.01
CA ILE A 156 -4.79 -36.17 29.62
C ILE A 156 -3.58 -35.81 28.77
N THR A 157 -2.85 -36.82 28.26
CA THR A 157 -1.67 -36.61 27.43
C THR A 157 -2.03 -35.97 26.08
N LEU A 158 -3.09 -36.43 25.43
CA LEU A 158 -3.63 -35.79 24.22
C LEU A 158 -4.12 -34.37 24.50
N GLY A 159 -4.78 -34.16 25.65
CA GLY A 159 -5.18 -32.83 26.13
C GLY A 159 -4.00 -31.85 26.26
N LEU A 160 -2.92 -32.27 26.93
CA LEU A 160 -1.72 -31.45 27.12
C LEU A 160 -0.96 -31.19 25.80
N LEU A 161 -0.83 -32.20 24.94
CA LEU A 161 -0.22 -32.02 23.63
C LEU A 161 -1.05 -31.07 22.74
N GLY A 162 -2.37 -31.20 22.82
CA GLY A 162 -3.31 -30.36 22.10
C GLY A 162 -3.29 -28.89 22.52
N THR A 163 -3.17 -28.60 23.83
CA THR A 163 -3.01 -27.22 24.30
C THR A 163 -1.70 -26.60 23.80
N GLN A 164 -0.58 -27.33 23.87
CA GLN A 164 0.71 -26.86 23.37
C GLN A 164 0.68 -26.57 21.86
N MET A 165 0.06 -27.47 21.08
CA MET A 165 -0.13 -27.26 19.63
C MET A 165 -0.96 -26.02 19.34
N THR A 166 -2.01 -25.76 20.12
CA THR A 166 -2.88 -24.58 19.95
C THR A 166 -2.11 -23.28 20.23
N ILE A 167 -1.25 -23.26 21.26
CA ILE A 167 -0.40 -22.10 21.58
C ILE A 167 0.61 -21.82 20.47
N ILE A 168 1.25 -22.87 19.93
CA ILE A 168 2.22 -22.73 18.83
C ILE A 168 1.52 -22.20 17.58
N LEU A 169 0.35 -22.73 17.24
CA LEU A 169 -0.44 -22.27 16.10
C LEU A 169 -0.87 -20.80 16.28
N GLY A 170 -1.36 -20.44 17.47
CA GLY A 170 -1.75 -19.06 17.79
C GLY A 170 -0.58 -18.08 17.70
N LYS A 171 0.60 -18.46 18.19
CA LYS A 171 1.82 -17.65 18.04
C LYS A 171 2.20 -17.47 16.57
N LYS A 172 2.09 -18.54 15.76
CA LYS A 172 2.42 -18.51 14.32
C LYS A 172 1.45 -17.66 13.51
N THR A 173 0.15 -17.70 13.80
CA THR A 173 -0.84 -16.86 13.12
C THR A 173 -0.66 -15.38 13.44
N VAL A 174 -0.38 -15.03 14.70
CA VAL A 174 -0.07 -13.65 15.10
C VAL A 174 1.20 -13.16 14.43
N LEU A 175 2.27 -13.96 14.41
CA LEU A 175 3.53 -13.59 13.77
C LEU A 175 3.41 -13.43 12.25
N ALA A 176 2.58 -14.27 11.60
CA ALA A 176 2.27 -14.15 10.18
C ALA A 176 1.50 -12.85 9.89
N LEU A 177 0.55 -12.46 10.76
CA LEU A 177 -0.17 -11.21 10.63
C LEU A 177 0.78 -10.00 10.71
N ILE A 178 1.71 -10.02 11.67
CA ILE A 178 2.73 -8.98 11.83
C ILE A 178 3.63 -8.90 10.60
N HIS A 179 4.09 -10.04 10.07
CA HIS A 179 4.90 -10.06 8.84
C HIS A 179 4.14 -9.50 7.64
N LEU A 180 2.87 -9.86 7.45
CA LEU A 180 2.05 -9.34 6.35
C LEU A 180 1.83 -7.82 6.46
N MET A 181 1.70 -7.29 7.68
CA MET A 181 1.63 -5.86 7.92
C MET A 181 2.97 -5.17 7.61
N GLN A 182 4.09 -5.72 8.08
CA GLN A 182 5.43 -5.19 7.83
C GLN A 182 5.78 -5.20 6.34
N GLU A 183 5.46 -6.29 5.64
CA GLU A 183 5.74 -6.42 4.21
C GLU A 183 4.94 -5.41 3.37
N LYS A 184 3.67 -5.18 3.70
CA LYS A 184 2.86 -4.15 3.02
C LYS A 184 3.36 -2.73 3.31
N VAL A 185 3.78 -2.44 4.55
CA VAL A 185 4.34 -1.13 4.93
C VAL A 185 5.68 -0.87 4.22
N ILE A 186 6.58 -1.86 4.17
CA ILE A 186 7.88 -1.74 3.50
C ILE A 186 7.73 -1.62 1.98
N ARG A 187 6.78 -2.34 1.37
CA ARG A 187 6.49 -2.18 -0.07
C ARG A 187 5.96 -0.79 -0.39
N ARG A 188 5.07 -0.23 0.44
CA ARG A 188 4.55 1.14 0.27
C ARG A 188 5.67 2.19 0.34
N ASN A 189 6.63 2.03 1.24
CA ASN A 189 7.76 2.94 1.37
C ASN A 189 8.75 2.89 0.19
N ARG A 190 8.75 1.81 -0.62
CA ARG A 190 9.60 1.72 -1.83
C ARG A 190 9.04 2.42 -3.06
N TYR A 191 7.75 2.76 -3.08
CA TYR A 191 7.13 3.49 -4.19
C TYR A 191 7.17 5.02 -4.02
N GLU A 192 7.56 5.53 -2.85
CA GLU A 192 7.73 6.97 -2.62
C GLU A 192 9.20 7.44 -2.80
N ILE A 193 10.12 6.53 -3.13
CA ILE A 193 11.57 6.83 -3.26
C ILE A 193 12.06 6.65 -4.71
N ILE A 194 11.15 6.46 -5.68
CA ILE A 194 11.46 6.36 -7.12
C ILE A 194 10.59 7.37 -7.85
#